data_AF-A0A2S3ZRW1-F1
#
_entry.id   AF-A0A2S3ZRW1-F1
#
_cell.length_a   1.000
_cell.length_b   1.000
_cell.length_c   1.000
_cell.angle_alpha   90.00
_cell.angle_beta   90.00
_cell.angle_gamma   90.00
#
_symmetry.space_group_name_H-M   'P 1'
#
loop_
_entity.id
_entity.type
_entity.pdbx_description
1 polymer ?
#
loop_
_entity_poly.entity_id
_entity_poly.type
_entity_poly.pdbx_seq_one_letter_code
_entity_poly.pdbx_strand_id
1 'polypeptide(L)'
;MTVDWSGYPIFPTLFAKRVEARENFKHELAIKEERKLALAQLTAQNGIVLEDSYECYLMLNAWFRENACPEPGDDENLMVEWICFARDLNLFMCDALVDRYPWLEWTLYTTSKKSENYQRGVLKGFKNDPRKHVCFAPVFIGWGYVYLKKPKASATAFVRQFVYGEDIPIEPREDTLNHLLGSDWKSQL
;
A
#
# COMPACT_ATOMS: atom_id res chain seq x y z
N MET A 1 -19.80 -8.74 0.49
CA MET A 1 -19.42 -10.07 -0.03
C MET A 1 -18.33 -10.61 0.88
N THR A 2 -18.16 -11.93 1.01
CA THR A 2 -17.03 -12.47 1.76
C THR A 2 -15.82 -12.52 0.84
N VAL A 3 -14.68 -11.99 1.27
CA VAL A 3 -13.44 -12.03 0.49
C VAL A 3 -12.97 -13.47 0.36
N ASP A 4 -12.64 -13.87 -0.87
CA ASP A 4 -12.00 -15.15 -1.14
C ASP A 4 -10.50 -15.03 -0.89
N TRP A 5 -10.04 -15.62 0.23
CA TRP A 5 -8.63 -15.70 0.60
C TRP A 5 -7.97 -17.02 0.17
N SER A 6 -8.67 -17.86 -0.60
CA SER A 6 -8.23 -19.21 -0.93
C SER A 6 -6.89 -19.21 -1.66
N GLY A 7 -5.87 -19.78 -1.01
CA GLY A 7 -4.53 -19.88 -1.56
C GLY A 7 -3.68 -18.61 -1.39
N TYR A 8 -4.18 -17.57 -0.72
CA TYR A 8 -3.40 -16.37 -0.47
C TYR A 8 -2.37 -16.61 0.66
N PRO A 9 -1.06 -16.51 0.39
CA PRO A 9 -0.04 -16.82 1.37
C PRO A 9 0.15 -15.68 2.37
N ILE A 10 0.13 -16.01 3.67
CA ILE A 10 0.54 -15.07 4.73
C ILE A 10 2.00 -14.64 4.50
N PHE A 11 2.27 -13.36 4.67
CA PHE A 11 3.60 -12.80 4.48
C PHE A 11 4.58 -13.42 5.50
N PRO A 12 5.73 -13.95 5.07
CA PRO A 12 6.59 -14.78 5.92
C PRO A 12 7.15 -14.09 7.17
N THR A 13 7.20 -12.76 7.21
CA THR A 13 7.75 -11.99 8.34
C THR A 13 6.93 -10.75 8.63
N LEU A 14 5.89 -10.85 9.45
CA LEU A 14 5.04 -9.71 9.81
C LEU A 14 5.78 -8.65 10.65
N PHE A 15 6.70 -9.06 11.53
CA PHE A 15 7.45 -8.17 12.42
C PHE A 15 8.85 -8.72 12.70
N ALA A 16 9.87 -8.17 12.03
CA ALA A 16 11.24 -8.58 12.27
C ALA A 16 11.87 -7.91 13.51
N LYS A 17 12.74 -8.65 14.21
CA LYS A 17 13.57 -8.08 15.28
C LYS A 17 14.65 -7.16 14.69
N ARG A 18 15.03 -6.13 15.45
CA ARG A 18 15.97 -5.05 15.03
C ARG A 18 17.31 -5.53 14.44
N VAL A 19 17.77 -6.73 14.78
CA VAL A 19 19.06 -7.29 14.34
C VAL A 19 18.98 -7.85 12.91
N GLU A 20 17.77 -8.19 12.44
CA GLU A 20 17.56 -8.93 11.17
C GLU A 20 17.04 -8.00 10.05
N ALA A 21 16.88 -6.70 10.30
CA ALA A 21 16.22 -5.78 9.36
C ALA A 21 16.82 -5.77 7.95
N ARG A 22 18.15 -5.92 7.84
CA ARG A 22 18.84 -5.98 6.55
C ARG A 22 18.57 -7.29 5.82
N GLU A 23 18.52 -8.40 6.54
CA GLU A 23 18.23 -9.72 5.96
C GLU A 23 16.77 -9.77 5.52
N ASN A 24 15.85 -9.24 6.33
CA ASN A 24 14.44 -9.12 5.96
C ASN A 24 14.23 -8.23 4.75
N PHE A 25 14.92 -7.09 4.65
CA PHE A 25 14.85 -6.26 3.45
C PHE A 25 15.37 -7.00 2.20
N LYS A 26 16.49 -7.71 2.32
CA LYS A 26 17.00 -8.54 1.21
C LYS A 26 16.03 -9.65 0.83
N HIS A 27 15.44 -10.32 1.81
CA HIS A 27 14.46 -11.38 1.61
C HIS A 27 13.19 -10.85 0.94
N GLU A 28 12.64 -9.73 1.43
CA GLU A 28 11.48 -9.06 0.87
C GLU A 28 11.69 -8.68 -0.61
N LEU A 29 12.86 -8.12 -0.95
CA LEU A 29 13.21 -7.85 -2.34
C LEU A 29 13.36 -9.14 -3.18
N ALA A 30 13.87 -10.23 -2.59
CA ALA A 30 14.06 -11.50 -3.29
C ALA A 30 12.74 -12.23 -3.60
N ILE A 31 11.72 -12.10 -2.74
CA ILE A 31 10.40 -12.72 -2.94
C ILE A 31 9.38 -11.78 -3.60
N LYS A 32 9.76 -10.54 -3.88
CA LYS A 32 8.84 -9.47 -4.31
C LYS A 32 7.96 -9.86 -5.50
N GLU A 33 8.53 -10.48 -6.53
CA GLU A 33 7.77 -10.88 -7.72
C GLU A 33 6.72 -11.97 -7.41
N GLU A 34 7.07 -12.93 -6.56
CA GLU A 34 6.14 -13.97 -6.08
C GLU A 34 4.99 -13.32 -5.30
N ARG A 35 5.29 -12.36 -4.44
CA ARG A 35 4.29 -11.62 -3.65
C ARG A 35 3.36 -10.78 -4.52
N LYS A 36 3.88 -10.11 -5.55
CA LYS A 36 3.04 -9.38 -6.52
C LYS A 36 2.12 -10.32 -7.30
N LEU A 37 2.60 -11.51 -7.68
CA LEU A 37 1.78 -12.52 -8.32
C LEU A 37 0.65 -13.01 -7.41
N ALA A 38 0.94 -13.27 -6.14
CA ALA A 38 -0.07 -13.67 -5.15
C ALA A 38 -1.14 -12.58 -4.96
N LEU A 39 -0.74 -11.30 -4.91
CA LEU A 39 -1.67 -10.17 -4.87
C LEU A 39 -2.55 -10.09 -6.13
N ALA A 40 -1.95 -10.28 -7.32
CA ALA A 40 -2.69 -10.28 -8.58
C ALA A 40 -3.73 -11.42 -8.63
N GLN A 41 -3.38 -12.60 -8.11
CA GLN A 41 -4.30 -13.74 -8.02
C GLN A 41 -5.45 -13.46 -7.03
N LEU A 42 -5.14 -12.96 -5.83
CA LEU A 42 -6.13 -12.59 -4.82
C LEU A 42 -7.14 -11.56 -5.37
N THR A 43 -6.62 -10.49 -5.96
CA THR A 43 -7.47 -9.41 -6.50
C THR A 43 -8.33 -9.92 -7.66
N ALA A 44 -7.77 -10.74 -8.55
CA ALA A 44 -8.52 -11.34 -9.66
C ALA A 44 -9.64 -12.28 -9.19
N GLN A 45 -9.39 -13.11 -8.17
CA GLN A 45 -10.42 -13.96 -7.54
C GLN A 45 -11.57 -13.15 -6.96
N ASN A 46 -11.29 -11.92 -6.52
CA ASN A 46 -12.26 -10.99 -5.96
C ASN A 46 -12.77 -9.96 -6.99
N GLY A 47 -12.55 -10.20 -8.28
CA GLY A 47 -13.13 -9.42 -9.39
C GLY A 47 -12.39 -8.13 -9.74
N ILE A 48 -11.15 -7.94 -9.27
CA ILE A 48 -10.33 -6.77 -9.56
C ILE A 48 -9.11 -7.20 -10.37
N VAL A 49 -8.94 -6.68 -11.57
CA VAL A 49 -7.70 -6.85 -12.34
C VAL A 49 -6.66 -5.88 -11.81
N LEU A 50 -5.53 -6.40 -11.33
CA LEU A 50 -4.45 -5.59 -10.78
C LEU A 50 -3.63 -4.94 -11.89
N GLU A 51 -3.67 -3.61 -11.96
CA GLU A 51 -2.98 -2.79 -12.97
C GLU A 51 -2.38 -1.53 -12.34
N ASP A 52 -1.35 -0.96 -12.95
CA ASP A 52 -0.76 0.30 -12.53
C ASP A 52 -1.57 1.51 -13.06
N SER A 53 -2.78 1.67 -12.55
CA SER A 53 -3.70 2.76 -12.91
C SER A 53 -4.38 3.36 -11.69
N TYR A 54 -4.73 4.65 -11.77
CA TYR A 54 -5.42 5.35 -10.68
C TYR A 54 -6.78 4.75 -10.37
N GLU A 55 -7.48 4.31 -11.41
CA GLU A 55 -8.76 3.62 -11.35
C GLU A 55 -8.63 2.31 -10.57
N CYS A 56 -7.61 1.51 -10.86
CA CYS A 56 -7.36 0.26 -10.12
C CYS A 56 -7.08 0.55 -8.64
N TYR A 57 -6.25 1.55 -8.32
CA TYR A 57 -5.95 1.90 -6.93
C TYR A 57 -7.17 2.43 -6.16
N LEU A 58 -8.08 3.13 -6.82
CA LEU A 58 -9.36 3.49 -6.22
C LEU A 58 -10.23 2.26 -5.96
N MET A 59 -10.39 1.39 -6.95
CA MET A 59 -11.17 0.17 -6.83
C MET A 59 -10.65 -0.70 -5.69
N LEU A 60 -9.33 -0.88 -5.61
CA LEU A 60 -8.67 -1.61 -4.52
C LEU A 60 -8.95 -0.97 -3.16
N ASN A 61 -8.95 0.36 -3.06
CA ASN A 61 -9.21 1.01 -1.78
C ASN A 61 -10.69 0.95 -1.39
N ALA A 62 -11.61 1.08 -2.34
CA ALA A 62 -13.03 0.90 -2.09
C ALA A 62 -13.32 -0.53 -1.61
N TRP A 63 -12.76 -1.52 -2.31
CA TRP A 63 -12.83 -2.92 -1.92
C TRP A 63 -12.21 -3.19 -0.55
N PHE A 64 -11.03 -2.64 -0.26
CA PHE A 64 -10.40 -2.75 1.05
C PHE A 64 -11.27 -2.13 2.16
N ARG A 65 -11.82 -0.92 1.94
CA ARG A 65 -12.71 -0.25 2.88
C ARG A 65 -13.97 -1.07 3.19
N GLU A 66 -14.56 -1.69 2.17
CA GLU A 66 -15.80 -2.45 2.29
C GLU A 66 -15.62 -3.80 2.99
N ASN A 67 -14.42 -4.37 2.93
CA ASN A 67 -14.17 -5.73 3.38
C ASN A 67 -13.15 -5.85 4.53
N ALA A 68 -12.42 -4.77 4.87
CA ALA A 68 -11.53 -4.73 6.02
C ALA A 68 -12.29 -5.14 7.29
N CYS A 69 -11.80 -6.18 7.95
CA CYS A 69 -12.46 -6.80 9.10
C CYS A 69 -11.46 -7.08 10.21
N PRO A 70 -11.92 -7.16 11.46
CA PRO A 70 -11.06 -7.51 12.57
C PRO A 70 -10.63 -8.97 12.51
N GLU A 71 -9.60 -9.31 13.26
CA GLU A 71 -9.17 -10.68 13.49
C GLU A 71 -10.27 -11.45 14.27
N PRO A 72 -10.60 -12.70 13.90
CA PRO A 72 -11.59 -13.48 14.63
C PRO A 72 -11.25 -13.63 16.12
N GLY A 73 -12.08 -13.06 16.99
CA GLY A 73 -11.89 -13.06 18.44
C GLY A 73 -11.08 -11.88 18.98
N ASP A 74 -10.68 -10.93 18.13
CA ASP A 74 -10.01 -9.69 18.51
C ASP A 74 -10.49 -8.50 17.63
N ASP A 75 -11.54 -7.83 18.11
CA ASP A 75 -12.18 -6.70 17.43
C ASP A 75 -11.28 -5.45 17.31
N GLU A 76 -10.16 -5.40 18.03
CA GLU A 76 -9.23 -4.25 17.99
C GLU A 76 -8.17 -4.39 16.89
N ASN A 77 -7.87 -5.63 16.48
CA ASN A 77 -6.82 -5.92 15.52
C ASN A 77 -7.36 -6.21 14.13
N LEU A 78 -6.69 -5.65 13.11
CA LEU A 78 -7.00 -5.94 11.72
C LEU A 78 -6.57 -7.38 11.40
N MET A 79 -7.43 -8.12 10.69
CA MET A 79 -7.16 -9.50 10.29
C MET A 79 -5.82 -9.62 9.55
N VAL A 80 -5.05 -10.67 9.86
CA VAL A 80 -3.67 -10.84 9.38
C VAL A 80 -3.54 -10.83 7.85
N GLU A 81 -4.51 -11.35 7.11
CA GLU A 81 -4.55 -11.35 5.66
C GLU A 81 -4.60 -9.92 5.11
N TRP A 82 -5.32 -9.01 5.75
CA TRP A 82 -5.37 -7.60 5.36
C TRP A 82 -4.03 -6.89 5.60
N ILE A 83 -3.31 -7.27 6.67
CA ILE A 83 -1.94 -6.80 6.92
C ILE A 83 -1.00 -7.28 5.80
N CYS A 84 -1.14 -8.54 5.37
CA CYS A 84 -0.36 -9.11 4.26
C CYS A 84 -0.69 -8.42 2.94
N PHE A 85 -1.98 -8.21 2.65
CA PHE A 85 -2.46 -7.48 1.48
C PHE A 85 -1.83 -6.08 1.39
N ALA A 86 -1.84 -5.32 2.48
CA ALA A 86 -1.25 -3.99 2.53
C ALA A 86 0.27 -4.00 2.24
N ARG A 87 0.97 -5.07 2.60
CA ARG A 87 2.41 -5.22 2.33
C ARG A 87 2.69 -5.59 0.89
N ASP A 88 1.93 -6.52 0.33
CA ASP A 88 2.07 -6.86 -1.09
C ASP A 88 1.67 -5.67 -1.97
N LEU A 89 0.65 -4.90 -1.57
CA LEU A 89 0.27 -3.68 -2.27
C LEU A 89 1.37 -2.62 -2.21
N ASN A 90 2.09 -2.49 -1.09
CA ASN A 90 3.27 -1.65 -1.01
C ASN A 90 4.36 -2.07 -2.00
N LEU A 91 4.62 -3.38 -2.14
CA LEU A 91 5.59 -3.89 -3.12
C LEU A 91 5.16 -3.55 -4.55
N PHE A 92 3.90 -3.81 -4.89
CA PHE A 92 3.33 -3.50 -6.19
C PHE A 92 3.42 -2.00 -6.52
N MET A 93 2.95 -1.14 -5.61
CA MET A 93 2.91 0.31 -5.84
C MET A 93 4.29 0.95 -5.89
N CYS A 94 5.24 0.50 -5.07
CA CYS A 94 6.61 1.00 -5.14
C CYS A 94 7.30 0.60 -6.45
N ASP A 95 7.08 -0.62 -6.95
CA ASP A 95 7.62 -1.04 -8.25
C ASP A 95 7.00 -0.26 -9.41
N ALA A 96 5.67 -0.08 -9.39
CA ALA A 96 4.99 0.78 -10.35
C ALA A 96 5.60 2.20 -10.38
N LEU A 97 5.90 2.77 -9.21
CA LEU A 97 6.57 4.06 -9.12
C LEU A 97 8.02 4.04 -9.66
N VAL A 98 8.78 2.97 -9.44
CA VAL A 98 10.13 2.81 -10.03
C VAL A 98 10.04 2.71 -11.55
N ASP A 99 9.07 1.98 -12.08
CA ASP A 99 8.86 1.82 -13.52
C ASP A 99 8.49 3.16 -14.18
N ARG A 100 7.63 3.96 -13.52
CA ARG A 100 7.29 5.32 -13.95
C ARG A 100 8.47 6.30 -13.80
N TYR A 101 9.26 6.15 -12.74
CA TYR A 101 10.31 7.09 -12.34
C TYR A 101 11.62 6.36 -12.01
N PRO A 102 12.44 6.03 -13.02
CA PRO A 102 13.62 5.15 -12.86
C PRO A 102 14.73 5.65 -11.92
N TRP A 103 14.65 6.90 -11.45
CA TRP A 103 15.58 7.44 -10.44
C TRP A 103 15.16 7.12 -9.00
N LEU A 104 13.95 6.59 -8.80
CA LEU A 104 13.52 6.09 -7.49
C LEU A 104 14.17 4.73 -7.24
N GLU A 105 14.54 4.49 -5.98
CA GLU A 105 15.22 3.25 -5.60
C GLU A 105 14.69 2.70 -4.28
N TRP A 106 14.61 1.36 -4.21
CA TRP A 106 14.39 0.63 -2.97
C TRP A 106 15.63 0.72 -2.09
N THR A 107 15.47 1.18 -0.86
CA THR A 107 16.56 1.30 0.12
C THR A 107 16.10 0.84 1.50
N LEU A 108 16.99 0.25 2.29
CA LEU A 108 16.76 0.06 3.72
C LEU A 108 16.97 1.37 4.47
N TYR A 109 15.92 1.92 5.08
CA TYR A 109 16.03 3.15 5.83
C TYR A 109 16.65 2.93 7.22
N THR A 110 17.87 3.47 7.44
CA THR A 110 18.59 3.36 8.71
C THR A 110 18.99 4.71 9.32
N THR A 111 18.55 5.83 8.71
CA THR A 111 19.06 7.16 9.03
C THR A 111 18.59 7.69 10.39
N SER A 112 17.34 7.45 10.79
CA SER A 112 16.78 7.96 12.05
C SER A 112 15.95 6.93 12.81
N LYS A 113 16.35 6.62 14.05
CA LYS A 113 15.61 5.73 14.98
C LYS A 113 14.23 6.26 15.38
N LYS A 114 13.97 7.57 15.19
CA LYS A 114 12.68 8.20 15.49
C LYS A 114 11.70 8.11 14.32
N SER A 115 12.15 7.68 13.14
CA SER A 115 11.29 7.53 11.98
C SER A 115 10.43 6.28 12.09
N GLU A 116 9.16 6.38 11.69
CA GLU A 116 8.29 5.21 11.50
C GLU A 116 8.83 4.22 10.44
N ASN A 117 9.71 4.69 9.57
CA ASN A 117 10.35 3.90 8.53
C ASN A 117 11.69 3.30 8.98
N TYR A 118 12.13 3.54 10.22
CA TYR A 118 13.37 2.97 10.72
C TYR A 118 13.40 1.46 10.56
N GLN A 119 14.44 0.97 9.88
CA GLN A 119 14.68 -0.45 9.58
C GLN A 119 13.65 -1.09 8.64
N ARG A 120 13.05 -0.31 7.74
CA ARG A 120 12.12 -0.80 6.71
C ARG A 120 12.66 -0.56 5.30
N GLY A 121 12.24 -1.39 4.35
CA GLY A 121 12.37 -1.10 2.93
C GLY A 121 11.51 0.12 2.58
N VAL A 122 12.14 1.12 1.98
CA VAL A 122 11.48 2.35 1.55
C VAL A 122 11.85 2.65 0.11
N LEU A 123 10.98 3.40 -0.56
CA LEU A 123 11.34 4.12 -1.77
C LEU A 123 12.04 5.43 -1.41
N LYS A 124 13.12 5.76 -2.11
CA LYS A 124 13.90 7.01 -2.00
C LYS A 124 14.20 7.59 -3.38
N GLY A 125 14.73 8.80 -3.42
CA GLY A 125 15.17 9.46 -4.65
C GLY A 125 14.20 10.52 -5.19
N PHE A 126 13.19 10.91 -4.41
CA PHE A 126 12.21 11.92 -4.81
C PHE A 126 12.88 13.26 -5.11
N LYS A 127 12.75 13.77 -6.34
CA LYS A 127 13.43 15.00 -6.81
C LYS A 127 12.98 16.25 -6.06
N ASN A 128 11.68 16.38 -5.83
CA ASN A 128 11.09 17.54 -5.16
C ASN A 128 11.31 17.55 -3.64
N ASP A 129 11.64 16.40 -3.05
CA ASP A 129 11.99 16.28 -1.63
C ASP A 129 13.02 15.16 -1.42
N PRO A 130 14.32 15.46 -1.54
CA PRO A 130 15.38 14.45 -1.39
C PRO A 130 15.44 13.80 0.00
N ARG A 131 14.80 14.38 1.01
CA ARG A 131 14.74 13.81 2.37
C ARG A 131 13.60 12.81 2.52
N LYS A 132 12.66 12.82 1.58
CA LYS A 132 11.51 11.94 1.58
C LYS A 132 11.92 10.48 1.40
N HIS A 133 11.25 9.64 2.15
CA HIS A 133 11.34 8.20 2.04
C HIS A 133 9.96 7.63 2.36
N VAL A 134 9.51 6.65 1.57
CA VAL A 134 8.14 6.16 1.71
C VAL A 134 8.10 4.64 1.80
N CYS A 135 7.39 4.14 2.80
CA CYS A 135 6.88 2.78 2.86
C CYS A 135 5.36 2.94 3.00
N PHE A 136 4.61 2.41 2.04
CA PHE A 136 3.15 2.57 2.01
C PHE A 136 2.42 1.60 2.93
N ALA A 137 3.00 0.43 3.22
CA ALA A 137 2.34 -0.61 4.00
C ALA A 137 1.82 -0.10 5.37
N PRO A 138 2.59 0.64 6.19
CA PRO A 138 2.11 1.18 7.47
C PRO A 138 0.94 2.15 7.29
N VAL A 139 0.92 2.91 6.20
CA VAL A 139 -0.18 3.83 5.86
C VAL A 139 -1.44 3.02 5.55
N PHE A 140 -1.34 2.00 4.70
CA PHE A 140 -2.48 1.15 4.33
C PHE A 140 -3.04 0.36 5.52
N ILE A 141 -2.17 -0.22 6.33
CA ILE A 141 -2.54 -0.89 7.58
C ILE A 141 -3.27 0.09 8.51
N GLY A 142 -2.72 1.31 8.68
CA GLY A 142 -3.35 2.37 9.46
C GLY A 142 -4.75 2.72 8.96
N TRP A 143 -4.95 2.78 7.64
CA TRP A 143 -6.27 2.96 7.04
C TRP A 143 -7.21 1.79 7.27
N GLY A 144 -6.72 0.55 7.29
CA GLY A 144 -7.49 -0.62 7.72
C GLY A 144 -8.09 -0.40 9.12
N TYR A 145 -7.27 0.00 10.10
CA TYR A 145 -7.75 0.34 11.44
C TYR A 145 -8.72 1.53 11.47
N VAL A 146 -8.54 2.52 10.59
CA VAL A 146 -9.51 3.62 10.42
C VAL A 146 -10.84 3.07 9.94
N TYR A 147 -10.86 2.15 8.97
CA TYR A 147 -12.08 1.58 8.42
C TYR A 147 -12.83 0.70 9.41
N LEU A 148 -12.12 -0.05 10.28
CA LEU A 148 -12.75 -0.77 11.39
C LEU A 148 -13.55 0.15 12.31
N LYS A 149 -13.03 1.36 12.59
CA LYS A 149 -13.66 2.34 13.50
C LYS A 149 -14.62 3.29 12.80
N LYS A 150 -14.37 3.58 11.52
CA LYS A 150 -15.07 4.56 10.69
C LYS A 150 -15.22 4.01 9.26
N PRO A 151 -16.17 3.08 9.02
CA PRO A 151 -16.35 2.45 7.71
C PRO A 151 -16.63 3.45 6.57
N LYS A 152 -17.16 4.64 6.90
CA LYS A 152 -17.46 5.72 5.94
C LYS A 152 -16.30 6.68 5.68
N ALA A 153 -15.09 6.38 6.16
CA ALA A 153 -13.93 7.22 5.89
C ALA A 153 -13.55 7.21 4.39
N SER A 154 -12.75 8.19 3.96
CA SER A 154 -12.45 8.41 2.53
C SER A 154 -11.89 7.17 1.83
N ALA A 155 -12.35 6.92 0.61
CA ALA A 155 -11.88 5.85 -0.27
C ALA A 155 -10.71 6.28 -1.18
N THR A 156 -9.95 7.32 -0.82
CA THR A 156 -8.82 7.83 -1.64
C THR A 156 -7.44 7.58 -1.03
N ALA A 157 -7.32 6.75 0.01
CA ALA A 157 -6.10 6.52 0.76
C ALA A 157 -4.94 5.98 -0.10
N PHE A 158 -5.23 5.05 -1.01
CA PHE A 158 -4.22 4.43 -1.87
C PHE A 158 -3.72 5.40 -2.93
N VAL A 159 -4.62 6.09 -3.64
CA VAL A 159 -4.24 7.04 -4.70
C VAL A 159 -3.45 8.24 -4.14
N ARG A 160 -3.77 8.70 -2.93
CA ARG A 160 -3.05 9.80 -2.25
C ARG A 160 -1.54 9.52 -2.09
N GLN A 161 -1.10 8.27 -2.23
CA GLN A 161 0.31 7.91 -2.12
C GLN A 161 1.12 8.26 -3.38
N PHE A 162 0.50 8.29 -4.56
CA PHE A 162 1.18 8.64 -5.82
C PHE A 162 1.58 10.11 -5.90
N VAL A 163 0.93 10.97 -5.11
CA VAL A 163 1.25 12.40 -4.93
C VAL A 163 2.73 12.61 -4.55
N TYR A 164 3.41 11.57 -4.08
CA TYR A 164 4.81 11.64 -3.72
C TYR A 164 5.77 11.36 -4.88
N GLY A 165 5.39 10.52 -5.84
CA GLY A 165 6.26 10.07 -6.93
C GLY A 165 6.19 10.95 -8.17
N GLU A 166 5.03 11.54 -8.43
CA GLU A 166 4.86 12.39 -9.60
C GLU A 166 5.42 13.78 -9.29
N ASP A 167 6.11 14.41 -10.24
CA ASP A 167 6.64 15.78 -10.14
C ASP A 167 5.52 16.86 -10.07
N ILE A 168 4.37 16.52 -9.49
CA ILE A 168 3.20 17.37 -9.31
C ILE A 168 3.44 18.25 -8.07
N PRO A 169 3.36 19.59 -8.21
CA PRO A 169 3.42 20.51 -7.07
C PRO A 169 2.42 20.12 -5.98
N ILE A 170 2.78 20.43 -4.74
CA ILE A 170 2.01 20.12 -3.53
C ILE A 170 0.62 20.78 -3.48
N GLU A 171 0.33 21.75 -4.34
CA GLU A 171 -0.78 22.68 -4.14
C GLU A 171 -2.09 22.38 -4.89
N PRO A 172 -2.19 21.57 -5.96
CA PRO A 172 -3.48 21.11 -6.48
C PRO A 172 -3.77 19.64 -6.11
N ARG A 173 -3.43 19.21 -4.89
CA ARG A 173 -3.50 17.81 -4.41
C ARG A 173 -4.89 17.17 -4.48
N GLU A 174 -5.94 17.92 -4.18
CA GLU A 174 -7.30 17.40 -4.14
C GLU A 174 -8.03 17.66 -5.45
N ASP A 175 -7.79 18.80 -6.10
CA ASP A 175 -8.41 19.15 -7.37
C ASP A 175 -7.86 18.35 -8.55
N THR A 176 -6.56 18.04 -8.57
CA THR A 176 -5.99 17.15 -9.61
C THR A 176 -6.50 15.73 -9.44
N LEU A 177 -6.62 15.23 -8.20
CA LEU A 177 -7.24 13.93 -7.95
C LEU A 177 -8.73 13.96 -8.32
N ASN A 178 -9.47 14.99 -7.93
CA ASN A 178 -10.88 15.14 -8.30
C ASN A 178 -11.08 15.31 -9.82
N HIS A 179 -10.13 15.92 -10.52
CA HIS A 179 -10.18 16.14 -11.97
C HIS A 179 -9.83 14.86 -12.74
N LEU A 180 -8.76 14.15 -12.34
CA LEU A 180 -8.37 12.87 -12.93
C LEU A 180 -9.44 11.79 -12.73
N LEU A 181 -10.16 11.85 -11.61
CA LEU A 181 -11.20 10.89 -11.26
C LEU A 181 -12.60 11.28 -11.78
N GLY A 182 -12.75 12.46 -12.40
CA GLY A 182 -14.02 12.99 -12.92
C GLY A 182 -15.02 13.43 -11.83
N SER A 183 -16.09 14.16 -12.19
CA SER A 183 -17.12 14.57 -11.22
C SER A 183 -17.95 13.40 -10.67
N ASP A 184 -17.95 12.27 -11.38
CA ASP A 184 -18.87 11.15 -11.17
C ASP A 184 -18.35 10.11 -10.17
N TRP A 185 -17.06 10.14 -9.77
CA TRP A 185 -16.54 9.12 -8.83
C TRP A 185 -17.24 9.15 -7.47
N LYS A 186 -17.72 10.32 -7.03
CA LYS A 186 -18.51 10.46 -5.79
C LYS A 186 -19.88 9.77 -5.88
N SER A 187 -20.40 9.55 -7.08
CA SER A 187 -21.68 8.86 -7.32
C SER A 187 -21.54 7.35 -7.46
N GLN A 188 -20.30 6.85 -7.53
CA GLN A 188 -19.96 5.43 -7.67
C GLN A 188 -19.46 4.81 -6.34
N LEU A 189 -19.48 5.56 -5.23
CA LEU A 189 -19.16 5.14 -3.86
C LEU A 189 -20.38 5.20 -2.93
#